data_AF-A0A522UWI2-F1
#
_entry.id   AF-A0A522UWI2-F1
#
_cell.length_a   1.000
_cell.length_b   1.000
_cell.length_c   1.000
_cell.angle_alpha   90.00
_cell.angle_beta   90.00
_cell.angle_gamma   90.00
#
_symmetry.space_group_name_H-M   'P 1'
#
loop_
_entity.id
_entity.type
_entity.pdbx_description
1 polymer ?
#
loop_
_entity_poly.entity_id
_entity_poly.type
_entity_poly.pdbx_seq_one_letter_code
_entity_poly.pdbx_strand_id
1 'polypeptide(L)'
;MSIDDLSRILSSIGLVSDLAGAWLVAIEVVSQYKGKKYEENIPIDKMATPVQETEEYKNFEQMKYIYMKLGLGFLTVGFCLQLLANLIYIPSIKSCIIVNLK
;
A
#
# COMPACT_ATOMS: atom_id res chain seq x y z
N MET A 1 6.52 31.80 0.43
CA MET A 1 6.92 30.50 -0.12
C MET A 1 6.45 30.44 -1.55
N SER A 2 7.32 30.17 -2.53
CA SER A 2 6.93 30.14 -3.94
C SER A 2 6.03 28.93 -4.22
N ILE A 3 5.12 29.05 -5.19
CA ILE A 3 4.33 27.92 -5.71
C ILE A 3 5.27 26.81 -6.22
N ASP A 4 6.45 27.19 -6.73
CA ASP A 4 7.45 26.25 -7.23
C ASP A 4 8.10 25.47 -6.08
N ASP A 5 8.32 26.10 -4.92
CA ASP A 5 8.84 25.43 -3.73
C ASP A 5 7.82 24.44 -3.18
N LEU A 6 6.53 24.82 -3.15
CA LEU A 6 5.44 23.95 -2.70
C LEU A 6 5.31 22.71 -3.59
N SER A 7 5.37 22.87 -4.91
CA SER A 7 5.29 21.75 -5.86
C SER A 7 6.46 20.77 -5.67
N ARG A 8 7.68 21.28 -5.45
CA ARG A 8 8.87 20.45 -5.20
C ARG A 8 8.75 19.68 -3.89
N ILE A 9 8.29 20.34 -2.82
CA ILE A 9 8.08 19.71 -1.51
C ILE A 9 7.03 18.61 -1.61
N LEU A 10 5.87 18.89 -2.21
CA LEU A 10 4.79 17.91 -2.38
C LEU A 10 5.23 16.70 -3.22
N SER A 11 6.01 16.95 -4.29
CA SER A 11 6.55 15.87 -5.12
C SER A 11 7.54 14.99 -4.35
N SER A 12 8.46 15.60 -3.59
CA SER A 12 9.42 14.86 -2.76
C SER A 12 8.73 14.04 -1.67
N ILE A 13 7.74 14.62 -0.97
CA ILE A 13 6.96 13.91 0.05
C ILE A 13 6.19 12.74 -0.58
N GLY A 14 5.54 12.97 -1.73
CA GLY A 14 4.83 11.93 -2.46
C GLY A 14 5.75 10.76 -2.85
N LEU A 15 6.96 11.06 -3.31
CA LEU A 15 7.93 10.04 -3.72
C LEU A 15 8.45 9.22 -2.53
N VAL A 16 8.73 9.87 -1.40
CA VAL A 16 9.14 9.17 -0.16
C VAL A 16 7.98 8.31 0.38
N SER A 17 6.75 8.80 0.31
CA SER A 17 5.54 8.05 0.70
C SER A 17 5.38 6.79 -0.16
N ASP A 18 5.55 6.92 -1.47
CA ASP A 18 5.46 5.76 -2.38
C ASP A 18 6.55 4.74 -2.10
N LEU A 19 7.79 5.18 -1.87
CA LEU A 19 8.89 4.29 -1.53
C LEU A 19 8.63 3.52 -0.23
N ALA A 20 8.12 4.19 0.80
CA ALA A 20 7.74 3.56 2.06
C ALA A 20 6.58 2.57 1.87
N GLY A 21 5.56 2.94 1.08
CA GLY A 21 4.43 2.07 0.77
C GLY A 21 4.85 0.81 -0.01
N ALA A 22 5.72 0.95 -1.01
CA ALA A 22 6.27 -0.16 -1.76
C ALA A 22 7.08 -1.12 -0.87
N TRP A 23 7.85 -0.58 0.08
CA TRP A 23 8.63 -1.40 1.02
C TRP A 23 7.72 -2.22 1.95
N LEU A 24 6.63 -1.62 2.45
CA LEU A 24 5.64 -2.34 3.27
C LEU A 24 4.95 -3.47 2.51
N VAL A 25 4.57 -3.22 1.25
CA VAL A 25 4.01 -4.26 0.37
C VAL A 25 5.04 -5.37 0.13
N ALA A 26 6.31 -5.02 -0.13
CA ALA A 26 7.37 -6.00 -0.38
C ALA A 26 7.63 -6.88 0.84
N ILE A 27 7.66 -6.32 2.06
CA ILE A 27 7.79 -7.10 3.30
C ILE A 27 6.66 -8.11 3.43
N GLU A 28 5.41 -7.71 3.20
CA GLU A 28 4.26 -8.61 3.28
C GLU A 28 4.32 -9.71 2.21
N VAL A 29 4.70 -9.37 0.97
CA VAL A 29 4.81 -10.35 -0.13
C VAL A 29 5.90 -11.38 0.13
N VAL A 30 7.02 -10.96 0.73
CA VAL A 30 8.12 -11.86 1.13
C VAL A 30 7.78 -12.63 2.41
N SER A 31 6.89 -12.10 3.25
CA SER A 31 6.34 -12.78 4.43
C SER A 31 5.39 -13.89 4.02
N GLN A 32 5.97 -15.05 3.66
CA GLN A 32 5.22 -16.26 3.39
C GLN A 32 5.10 -17.12 4.64
N TYR A 33 3.97 -17.81 4.78
CA TYR A 33 3.76 -18.79 5.85
C TYR A 33 4.79 -19.91 5.72
N LYS A 34 5.59 -20.14 6.78
CA LYS A 34 6.58 -21.23 6.83
C LYS A 34 6.09 -22.45 7.65
N GLY A 35 4.84 -22.45 8.11
CA GLY A 35 4.27 -23.50 8.96
C GLY A 35 3.50 -24.60 8.22
N LYS A 36 2.90 -25.53 8.97
CA LYS A 36 2.03 -26.59 8.44
C LYS A 36 0.63 -26.05 8.18
N LYS A 37 0.24 -25.97 6.91
CA LYS A 37 -1.07 -25.47 6.47
C LYS A 37 -2.24 -26.39 6.87
N TYR A 38 -1.94 -27.67 7.11
CA TYR A 38 -2.93 -28.71 7.40
C TYR A 38 -2.47 -29.57 8.57
N GLU A 39 -3.41 -30.08 9.36
CA GLU A 39 -3.10 -31.02 10.44
C GLU A 39 -2.59 -32.36 9.88
N GLU A 40 -1.46 -32.82 10.41
CA GLU A 40 -0.73 -33.99 9.88
C GLU A 40 -1.27 -35.33 10.41
N ASN A 41 -2.24 -35.31 11.33
CA ASN A 41 -2.82 -36.51 11.95
C ASN A 41 -4.34 -36.57 11.70
N ILE A 42 -4.72 -36.91 10.46
CA ILE A 42 -6.09 -37.31 10.19
C ILE A 42 -6.18 -38.82 10.45
N PRO A 43 -6.87 -39.29 11.51
CA PRO A 43 -7.11 -40.71 11.69
C PRO A 43 -7.86 -41.27 10.48
N ILE A 44 -7.51 -42.49 10.05
CA ILE A 44 -8.03 -43.12 8.82
C ILE A 44 -9.57 -43.16 8.81
N ASP A 45 -10.22 -43.24 9.97
CA ASP A 45 -11.67 -43.16 10.17
C ASP A 45 -12.30 -41.78 9.84
N LYS A 46 -11.50 -40.73 9.63
CA LYS A 46 -11.94 -39.35 9.34
C LYS A 46 -11.57 -38.86 7.94
N MET A 47 -11.19 -39.74 7.01
CA MET A 47 -10.90 -39.36 5.60
C MET A 47 -12.09 -38.69 4.88
N ALA A 48 -13.33 -38.86 5.36
CA ALA A 48 -14.50 -38.21 4.79
C ALA A 48 -14.73 -36.76 5.28
N THR A 49 -14.00 -36.30 6.31
CA THR A 49 -14.12 -34.92 6.80
C THR A 49 -13.10 -34.00 6.12
N PRO A 50 -13.49 -32.78 5.71
CA PRO A 50 -12.56 -31.84 5.08
C PRO A 50 -11.40 -31.55 6.03
N VAL A 51 -10.18 -31.60 5.50
CA VAL A 51 -8.94 -31.31 6.22
C VAL A 51 -9.11 -29.98 6.95
N GLN A 52 -9.04 -30.01 8.29
CA GLN A 52 -9.15 -28.78 9.06
C GLN A 52 -7.82 -28.03 8.97
N GLU A 53 -7.91 -26.76 8.59
CA GLU A 53 -6.78 -25.83 8.66
C GLU A 53 -6.38 -25.65 10.12
N THR A 54 -5.08 -25.62 10.38
CA THR A 54 -4.54 -25.36 11.72
C THR A 54 -4.96 -23.97 12.20
N GLU A 55 -5.23 -23.80 13.50
CA GLU A 55 -5.55 -22.49 14.06
C GLU A 55 -4.44 -21.46 13.78
N GLU A 56 -3.18 -21.89 13.76
CA GLU A 56 -2.03 -21.06 13.38
C GLU A 56 -2.11 -20.55 11.93
N TYR A 57 -2.56 -21.38 10.99
CA TYR A 57 -2.72 -20.97 9.60
C TYR A 57 -3.85 -19.96 9.43
N LYS A 58 -4.99 -20.16 10.11
CA LYS A 58 -6.10 -19.18 10.11
C LYS A 58 -5.67 -17.82 10.66
N ASN A 59 -4.95 -17.80 11.77
CA ASN A 59 -4.47 -16.55 12.37
C ASN A 59 -3.45 -15.85 11.46
N PHE A 60 -2.57 -16.61 10.81
CA PHE A 60 -1.66 -16.06 9.82
C PHE A 60 -2.41 -15.48 8.60
N GLU A 61 -3.41 -16.17 8.08
CA GLU A 61 -4.17 -15.74 6.91
C GLU A 61 -4.93 -14.43 7.16
N GLN A 62 -5.47 -14.25 8.36
CA GLN A 62 -6.14 -13.00 8.75
C GLN A 62 -5.17 -11.81 8.87
N MET A 63 -3.94 -12.06 9.31
CA MET A 63 -2.94 -11.01 9.56
C MET A 63 -2.11 -10.66 8.31
N LYS A 64 -2.00 -11.58 7.33
CA LYS A 64 -1.20 -11.45 6.09
C LYS A 64 -1.57 -10.27 5.18
N TYR A 65 -2.72 -9.64 5.37
CA TYR A 65 -3.14 -8.54 4.50
C TYR A 65 -3.01 -7.16 5.13
N ILE A 66 -2.57 -7.09 6.39
CA ILE A 66 -2.54 -5.82 7.11
C ILE A 66 -1.47 -4.90 6.54
N TYR A 67 -0.23 -5.36 6.39
CA TYR A 67 0.85 -4.51 5.86
C TYR A 67 0.69 -4.27 4.36
N MET A 68 0.12 -5.22 3.62
CA MET A 68 -0.25 -4.99 2.21
C MET A 68 -1.29 -3.87 2.06
N LYS A 69 -2.37 -3.88 2.87
CA LYS A 69 -3.39 -2.82 2.83
C LYS A 69 -2.82 -1.47 3.23
N LEU A 70 -1.98 -1.42 4.26
CA LEU A 70 -1.32 -0.19 4.69
C LEU A 70 -0.35 0.35 3.63
N GLY A 71 0.48 -0.52 3.04
CA GLY A 71 1.39 -0.14 1.96
C GLY A 71 0.66 0.36 0.72
N LEU A 72 -0.44 -0.28 0.34
CA LEU A 72 -1.30 0.17 -0.76
C LEU A 72 -1.92 1.55 -0.48
N GLY A 73 -2.30 1.81 0.77
CA GLY A 73 -2.78 3.13 1.20
C GLY A 73 -1.70 4.20 1.02
N PHE A 74 -0.48 3.96 1.49
CA PHE A 74 0.65 4.89 1.34
C PHE A 74 0.99 5.19 -0.12
N LEU A 75 0.97 4.17 -0.99
CA LEU A 75 1.17 4.32 -2.43
C LEU A 75 0.07 5.17 -3.07
N THR A 76 -1.19 4.93 -2.68
CA THR A 76 -2.31 5.68 -3.23
C THR A 76 -2.23 7.16 -2.85
N VAL A 77 -1.91 7.44 -1.58
CA VAL A 77 -1.77 8.82 -1.08
C VAL A 77 -0.56 9.52 -1.71
N GLY A 78 0.59 8.85 -1.81
CA GLY A 78 1.80 9.43 -2.40
C GLY A 78 1.62 9.75 -3.88
N PHE A 79 1.01 8.84 -4.64
CA PHE A 79 0.65 9.07 -6.03
C PHE A 79 -0.37 10.21 -6.22
N CYS A 80 -1.40 10.27 -5.37
CA CYS A 80 -2.36 11.39 -5.36
C CYS A 80 -1.66 12.73 -5.10
N LEU A 81 -0.71 12.78 -4.15
CA LEU A 81 0.08 13.99 -3.87
C LEU A 81 0.91 14.42 -5.09
N GLN A 82 1.51 13.47 -5.81
CA GLN A 82 2.28 13.76 -7.03
C GLN A 82 1.38 14.27 -8.16
N LEU A 83 0.18 13.70 -8.33
CA LEU A 83 -0.80 14.20 -9.30
C LEU A 83 -1.23 15.64 -8.99
N LEU A 84 -1.50 15.97 -7.73
CA LEU A 84 -1.87 17.32 -7.31
C LEU A 84 -0.71 18.31 -7.49
N ALA A 85 0.52 17.91 -7.17
CA ALA A 85 1.70 18.74 -7.40
C ALA A 85 1.88 19.05 -8.89
N ASN A 86 1.73 18.03 -9.74
CA ASN A 86 1.82 18.21 -11.19
C ASN A 86 0.69 19.11 -11.73
N LEU A 87 -0.54 18.97 -11.23
CA LEU A 87 -1.68 19.81 -11.63
C LEU A 87 -1.43 21.29 -11.34
N ILE A 88 -0.87 21.62 -10.17
CA ILE A 88 -0.54 23.00 -9.76
C ILE A 88 0.61 23.58 -10.60
N TYR A 89 1.51 22.72 -11.07
CA TYR A 89 2.69 23.13 -11.85
C TYR A 89 2.38 23.44 -13.33
N ILE A 90 1.26 22.95 -13.88
CA ILE A 90 0.90 23.18 -15.29
C ILE A 90 0.79 24.69 -15.60
N PRO A 91 1.54 25.21 -16.58
CA PRO A 91 1.61 26.65 -16.87
C PRO A 91 0.27 27.26 -17.31
N SER A 92 -0.65 26.46 -17.88
CA SER A 92 -1.99 26.93 -18.29
C SER A 92 -2.86 27.41 -17.13
N ILE A 93 -2.71 26.85 -15.92
CA ILE A 93 -3.44 27.31 -14.72
C ILE A 93 -2.75 28.53 -14.11
N LYS A 94 -1.41 28.62 -14.14
CA LYS A 94 -0.67 29.82 -13.69
C LYS A 94 -1.14 31.07 -14.44
N SER A 95 -1.34 30.99 -15.75
CA SER A 95 -1.87 32.12 -16.53
C SER A 95 -3.33 32.47 -16.19
N CYS A 96 -4.18 31.48 -15.87
CA CYS A 96 -5.59 31.72 -15.50
C CYS A 96 -5.74 32.31 -14.09
N ILE A 97 -4.97 31.82 -13.11
CA ILE A 97 -5.01 32.32 -11.72
C ILE A 97 -4.44 33.74 -11.63
N ILE A 98 -3.36 34.05 -12.34
CA ILE A 98 -2.76 35.40 -12.34
C ILE A 98 -3.71 36.45 -12.95
N VAL A 99 -4.53 36.07 -13.92
CA VAL A 99 -5.53 36.97 -14.54
C VAL A 99 -6.73 37.20 -13.62
N ASN A 100 -7.08 36.26 -12.73
CA ASN A 100 -8.20 36.42 -11.79
C ASN A 100 -7.82 37.09 -10.46
N LEU A 101 -6.53 37.31 -10.21
CA LEU A 101 -6.00 37.96 -8.99
C LEU A 101 -5.54 39.41 -9.22
N LYS A 102 -5.81 39.97 -10.40
CA LYS A 102 -5.47 41.35 -10.79
C LYS A 102 -6.73 42.12 -11.13
#